data_AF-A0A8T5NIV1-F1
#
_entry.id   AF-A0A8T5NIV1-F1
#
_cell.length_a   1.000
_cell.length_b   1.000
_cell.length_c   1.000
_cell.angle_alpha   90.00
_cell.angle_beta   90.00
_cell.angle_gamma   90.00
#
_symmetry.space_group_name_H-M   'P 1'
#
loop_
_entity.id
_entity.type
_entity.pdbx_description
1 polymer ?
#
loop_
_entity_poly.entity_id
_entity_poly.type
_entity_poly.pdbx_seq_one_letter_code
_entity_poly.pdbx_strand_id
1 'polypeptide(L)'
;MTECRSLDEVRENIDRIDREIVKLISERSSYVRQAAGFKKTTDDVKAPNRVEQVISNKRAYSKEIGLDPDMRGMHRGDFIL
;
A
#
# COMPACT_ATOMS: atom_id res chain seq x y z
N MET A 1 -15.33 12.90 -8.74
CA MET A 1 -15.90 11.55 -8.61
C MET A 1 -17.26 11.60 -9.27
N THR A 2 -17.56 10.69 -10.19
CA THR A 2 -18.90 10.62 -10.80
C THR A 2 -19.82 9.90 -9.84
N GLU A 3 -20.99 10.47 -9.54
CA GLU A 3 -21.99 9.76 -8.73
C GLU A 3 -22.59 8.59 -9.52
N CYS A 4 -22.58 7.42 -8.90
CA CYS A 4 -23.20 6.22 -9.45
C CYS A 4 -24.72 6.30 -9.28
N ARG A 5 -25.46 5.91 -10.32
CA ARG A 5 -26.92 5.93 -10.36
C ARG A 5 -27.55 4.57 -10.08
N SER A 6 -26.74 3.51 -9.99
CA SER A 6 -27.18 2.15 -9.70
C SER A 6 -26.15 1.39 -8.86
N LEU A 7 -26.58 0.29 -8.23
CA LEU A 7 -25.68 -0.62 -7.51
C LEU A 7 -24.66 -1.29 -8.44
N ASP A 8 -25.03 -1.51 -9.70
CA ASP A 8 -24.13 -2.12 -10.67
C ASP A 8 -23.01 -1.15 -11.07
N GLU A 9 -23.32 0.14 -11.27
CA GLU A 9 -22.30 1.17 -11.48
C GLU A 9 -21.35 1.32 -10.28
N VAL A 10 -21.87 1.20 -9.05
CA VAL A 10 -21.02 1.18 -7.84
C VAL A 10 -20.06 -0.01 -7.87
N ARG A 11 -20.57 -1.21 -8.14
CA ARG A 11 -19.75 -2.44 -8.19
C ARG A 11 -18.69 -2.38 -9.29
N GLU A 12 -19.04 -1.90 -10.49
CA GLU A 12 -18.08 -1.73 -11.58
C GLU A 12 -16.94 -0.77 -11.22
N ASN A 13 -17.25 0.31 -10.50
CA ASN A 13 -16.24 1.26 -10.04
C ASN A 13 -15.36 0.67 -8.93
N ILE A 14 -15.92 -0.10 -8.00
CA ILE A 14 -15.15 -0.84 -6.99
C ILE A 14 -14.24 -1.84 -7.67
N ASP A 15 -14.75 -2.67 -8.58
CA ASP A 15 -13.96 -3.67 -9.31
C ASP A 15 -12.83 -3.02 -10.12
N ARG A 16 -13.06 -1.83 -10.69
CA ARG A 16 -12.02 -1.05 -11.37
C ARG A 16 -10.92 -0.64 -10.39
N ILE A 17 -11.28 -0.10 -9.23
CA ILE A 17 -10.33 0.31 -8.19
C ILE A 17 -9.54 -0.91 -7.68
N ASP A 18 -10.20 -2.04 -7.44
CA ASP A 18 -9.55 -3.25 -6.95
C ASP A 18 -8.53 -3.80 -7.95
N ARG A 19 -8.83 -3.76 -9.26
CA ARG A 19 -7.86 -4.11 -10.31
C ARG A 19 -6.63 -3.19 -10.29
N GLU A 20 -6.83 -1.88 -10.09
CA GLU A 20 -5.74 -0.91 -9.97
C GLU A 20 -4.89 -1.17 -8.71
N ILE A 21 -5.54 -1.46 -7.58
CA ILE A 21 -4.85 -1.81 -6.32
C ILE A 21 -3.97 -3.05 -6.51
N VAL A 22 -4.50 -4.13 -7.11
CA VAL A 22 -3.73 -5.36 -7.34
C VAL A 22 -2.53 -5.09 -8.25
N LYS A 23 -2.70 -4.28 -9.31
CA LYS A 23 -1.61 -3.88 -10.20
C LYS A 23 -0.51 -3.14 -9.43
N LEU A 24 -0.88 -2.15 -8.62
CA LEU A 24 0.06 -1.37 -7.81
C LEU A 24 0.76 -2.22 -6.74
N ILE A 25 0.05 -3.17 -6.11
CA ILE A 25 0.65 -4.11 -5.16
C ILE A 25 1.69 -4.98 -5.88
N SER A 26 1.37 -5.52 -7.06
CA SER A 26 2.29 -6.34 -7.84
C SER A 26 3.55 -5.58 -8.26
N GLU A 27 3.38 -4.34 -8.73
CA GLU A 27 4.49 -3.44 -9.06
C GLU A 27 5.35 -3.17 -7.83
N ARG A 28 4.73 -2.83 -6.68
CA ARG A 28 5.44 -2.65 -5.41
C ARG A 28 6.24 -3.89 -5.03
N SER A 29 5.63 -5.08 -5.12
CA SER A 29 6.31 -6.35 -4.84
C SER A 29 7.50 -6.58 -5.76
N SER A 30 7.47 -6.10 -7.01
CA SER A 30 8.62 -6.19 -7.92
C SER A 30 9.81 -5.37 -7.43
N TYR A 31 9.59 -4.16 -6.91
CA TYR A 31 10.65 -3.34 -6.33
C TYR A 31 11.19 -3.93 -5.02
N VAL A 32 10.32 -4.52 -4.18
CA VAL A 32 10.75 -5.24 -2.97
C VAL A 32 11.68 -6.41 -3.33
N ARG A 33 11.37 -7.16 -4.40
CA ARG A 33 12.26 -8.22 -4.89
C ARG A 33 13.58 -7.67 -5.42
N GLN A 34 13.56 -6.57 -6.16
CA GLN A 34 14.80 -5.92 -6.61
C GLN A 34 15.67 -5.48 -5.43
N ALA A 35 15.06 -4.94 -4.37
CA ALA A 35 15.77 -4.53 -3.16
C ALA A 35 16.50 -5.69 -2.47
N ALA A 36 15.98 -6.92 -2.55
CA ALA A 36 16.69 -8.11 -2.06
C ALA A 36 18.02 -8.35 -2.80
N GLY A 37 18.11 -7.98 -4.07
CA GLY A 37 19.34 -8.07 -4.87
C GLY A 37 20.44 -7.08 -4.46
N PHE A 38 20.11 -6.05 -3.68
CA PHE A 38 21.09 -5.09 -3.16
C PHE A 38 21.66 -5.48 -1.79
N LYS A 39 21.15 -6.55 -1.15
CA LYS A 39 21.58 -6.96 0.19
C LYS A 39 22.81 -7.87 0.09
N LYS A 40 23.93 -7.43 0.66
CA LYS A 40 25.18 -8.21 0.71
C LYS A 40 25.25 -9.19 1.89
N THR A 41 24.44 -8.98 2.93
CA THR A 41 24.35 -9.84 4.13
C THR A 41 22.91 -9.91 4.66
N THR A 42 22.61 -10.94 5.45
CA THR A 42 21.27 -11.22 6.01
C THR A 42 20.77 -10.20 7.04
N ASP A 43 21.66 -9.37 7.58
CA ASP A 43 21.32 -8.36 8.61
C ASP A 43 20.65 -7.10 8.03
N ASP A 44 20.77 -6.85 6.72
CA ASP A 44 20.12 -5.73 6.02
C ASP A 44 18.61 -5.97 5.74
N VAL A 45 18.05 -7.09 6.21
CA VAL A 45 16.65 -7.47 5.97
C VAL A 45 15.67 -6.75 6.90
N LYS A 46 16.17 -6.00 7.89
CA LYS A 46 15.35 -5.19 8.77
C LYS A 46 15.89 -3.77 8.79
N ALA A 47 15.31 -2.90 7.97
CA ALA A 47 15.45 -1.46 8.13
C ALA A 47 14.25 -0.93 8.95
N PRO A 48 14.25 -1.04 10.30
CA PRO A 48 13.14 -0.60 11.14
C PRO A 48 12.77 0.87 10.88
N ASN A 49 13.77 1.72 10.63
CA ASN A 49 13.59 3.12 10.27
C ASN A 49 12.75 3.30 8.99
N ARG A 50 12.89 2.39 8.02
CA ARG A 50 12.12 2.45 6.77
C ARG A 50 10.66 2.08 7.00
N VAL A 51 10.40 1.05 7.80
CA VAL A 51 9.04 0.62 8.15
C VAL A 51 8.29 1.76 8.86
N GLU A 52 8.93 2.38 9.84
CA GLU A 52 8.35 3.52 10.58
C GLU A 52 8.08 4.73 9.66
N GLN A 53 9.02 5.06 8.77
CA GLN A 53 8.84 6.14 7.80
C GLN A 53 7.65 5.88 6.87
N VAL A 54 7.49 4.66 6.36
CA VAL A 54 6.37 4.35 5.48
C VAL A 54 5.04 4.40 6.24
N ILE A 55 4.99 3.91 7.48
CA ILE A 55 3.79 4.03 8.33
C ILE A 55 3.44 5.49 8.60
N SER A 56 4.44 6.32 8.93
CA SER A 56 4.26 7.76 9.16
C SER A 56 3.71 8.46 7.93
N ASN A 57 4.30 8.21 6.75
CA ASN A 57 3.85 8.80 5.50
C ASN A 57 2.40 8.41 5.17
N LYS A 58 2.03 7.13 5.38
CA LYS A 58 0.67 6.67 5.13
C LYS A 58 -0.35 7.24 6.11
N ARG A 59 0.02 7.41 7.38
CA ARG A 59 -0.81 8.11 8.37
C ARG A 59 -1.00 9.58 8.01
N ALA A 60 0.06 10.26 7.59
CA ALA A 60 -0.02 11.65 7.13
C ALA A 60 -0.94 11.78 5.92
N TYR A 61 -0.77 10.90 4.93
CA TYR A 61 -1.62 10.89 3.74
C TYR A 61 -3.08 10.56 4.06
N SER A 62 -3.34 9.58 4.93
CA SER A 62 -4.70 9.23 5.36
C SER A 62 -5.41 10.43 6.02
N LYS A 63 -4.70 11.18 6.87
CA LYS A 63 -5.21 12.43 7.45
C LYS A 63 -5.52 13.48 6.39
N GLU A 64 -4.64 13.64 5.40
CA GLU A 64 -4.80 14.61 4.31
C GLU A 64 -6.08 14.35 3.49
N ILE A 65 -6.40 13.07 3.24
CA ILE A 65 -7.58 12.67 2.47
C ILE A 65 -8.83 12.40 3.35
N GLY A 66 -8.77 12.73 4.64
CA GLY A 66 -9.91 12.60 5.57
C GLY A 66 -10.27 11.16 5.97
N LEU A 67 -9.37 10.20 5.78
CA LEU A 67 -9.54 8.81 6.21
C LEU A 67 -8.97 8.60 7.62
N ASP A 68 -9.56 7.66 8.36
CA ASP A 68 -9.05 7.27 9.67
C ASP A 68 -7.57 6.81 9.56
N PRO A 69 -6.62 7.50 10.22
CA PRO A 69 -5.20 7.19 10.13
C PRO A 69 -4.81 5.81 10.66
N ASP A 70 -5.70 5.14 11.41
CA ASP A 70 -5.49 3.79 11.91
C ASP A 70 -6.33 2.73 11.17
N MET A 71 -6.69 2.97 9.89
CA MET A 71 -7.29 1.94 9.02
C MET A 71 -6.62 0.56 9.20
N ARG A 72 -7.33 -0.33 9.91
CA ARG A 72 -6.82 -1.57 10.51
C ARG A 72 -6.46 -2.69 9.53
N GLY A 73 -6.52 -2.43 8.22
CA GLY A 73 -6.33 -3.44 7.17
C GLY A 73 -4.89 -3.63 6.67
N MET A 74 -3.91 -2.86 7.17
CA MET A 74 -2.56 -2.88 6.62
C MET A 74 -1.56 -3.30 7.69
N HIS A 75 -1.08 -4.55 7.59
CA HIS A 75 -0.26 -5.15 8.63
C HIS A 75 1.21 -4.78 8.43
N ARG A 76 1.97 -4.68 9.53
CA ARG A 76 3.42 -4.38 9.52
C ARG A 76 4.21 -5.31 8.59
N GLY A 77 3.74 -6.53 8.36
CA GLY A 77 4.34 -7.51 7.44
C GLY A 77 4.30 -7.10 5.97
N ASP A 78 3.40 -6.20 5.58
CA ASP A 78 3.29 -5.75 4.19
C ASP A 78 4.42 -4.78 3.82
N PHE A 79 5.15 -4.24 4.80
CA PHE A 79 6.09 -3.12 4.64
C PHE A 79 7.57 -3.49 4.52
N ILE A 80 7.89 -4.77 4.34
CA ILE A 80 9.29 -5.21 4.32
C ILE A 80 10.02 -4.64 3.09
N LEU A 81 11.07 -3.85 3.38
CA LEU A 81 12.39 -3.99 2.78
C LEU A 81 13.26 -4.68 3.80
#